data_AF-A0A1Z8WSV8-F1
#
_entry.id   AF-A0A1Z8WSV8-F1
#
_cell.length_a   1.000
_cell.length_b   1.000
_cell.length_c   1.000
_cell.angle_alpha   90.00
_cell.angle_beta   90.00
_cell.angle_gamma   90.00
#
_symmetry.space_group_name_H-M   'P 1'
#
loop_
_entity.id
_entity.type
_entity.pdbx_description
1 polymer ?
#
loop_
_entity_poly.entity_id
_entity_poly.type
_entity_poly.pdbx_seq_one_letter_code
_entity_poly.pdbx_strand_id
1 'polypeptide(L)'
;MSKIGIDIDKIIQLVGITGIVGSLLFVGLEMRQTQKIAVAGQQQDRSAMGITLIKSFNERGVDFTSVLGQNNHGLKLSPTEITHRNGVQIAWFLAENDYYQYELGLMDQKTWNAKLNAIKFHHNNCDLRDVYTSREQFFSDGFKEIIKTFPDKCK
;
A
#
# COMPACT_ATOMS: atom_id res chain seq x y z
N MET A 1 14.84 66.20 -10.91
CA MET A 1 14.25 64.94 -11.38
C MET A 1 15.29 63.84 -11.15
N SER A 2 15.09 63.00 -10.13
CA SER A 2 16.00 61.89 -9.82
C SER A 2 15.91 60.85 -10.95
N LYS A 3 16.99 60.63 -11.69
CA LYS A 3 17.10 59.47 -12.59
C LYS A 3 17.25 58.24 -11.70
N ILE A 4 16.17 57.49 -11.55
CA ILE A 4 16.23 56.11 -11.08
C ILE A 4 16.89 55.31 -12.21
N GLY A 5 18.23 55.35 -12.25
CA GLY A 5 19.03 54.47 -13.08
C GLY A 5 18.99 53.10 -12.43
N ILE A 6 18.32 52.14 -13.07
CA ILE A 6 18.33 50.77 -12.63
C ILE A 6 19.78 50.26 -12.73
N ASP A 7 20.36 49.91 -11.59
CA ASP A 7 21.70 49.35 -11.48
C ASP A 7 21.67 47.89 -11.98
N ILE A 8 22.19 47.68 -13.18
CA ILE A 8 22.16 46.39 -13.88
C ILE A 8 22.90 45.31 -13.07
N ASP A 9 23.96 45.68 -12.34
CA ASP A 9 24.73 44.73 -11.53
C ASP A 9 23.89 44.22 -10.34
N LYS A 10 23.10 45.11 -9.72
CA LYS A 10 22.15 44.70 -8.67
C LYS A 10 21.05 43.78 -9.20
N ILE A 11 20.59 43.99 -10.43
CA ILE A 11 19.64 43.07 -11.07
C ILE A 11 20.29 41.71 -11.30
N ILE A 12 21.48 41.67 -11.89
CA ILE A 12 22.18 40.42 -12.19
C ILE A 12 22.45 39.65 -10.90
N GLN A 13 22.88 40.32 -9.83
CA GLN A 13 23.11 39.71 -8.53
C GLN A 13 21.81 39.16 -7.93
N LEU A 14 20.72 39.93 -7.98
CA LEU A 14 19.41 39.49 -7.50
C LEU A 14 18.91 38.25 -8.27
N VAL A 15 19.04 38.26 -9.60
CA VAL A 15 18.68 37.12 -10.46
C VAL A 15 19.57 35.91 -10.14
N GLY A 16 20.88 36.11 -9.92
CA GLY A 16 21.80 35.04 -9.56
C GLY A 16 21.45 34.36 -8.24
N ILE A 17 21.19 35.14 -7.18
CA ILE A 17 20.76 34.60 -5.88
C ILE A 17 19.40 33.92 -6.01
N THR A 18 18.46 34.53 -6.74
CA THR A 18 17.14 33.94 -6.99
C THR A 18 17.26 32.62 -7.76
N GLY A 19 18.18 32.54 -8.71
CA GLY A 19 18.47 31.32 -9.48
C GLY A 19 19.02 30.20 -8.59
N ILE A 20 19.95 30.51 -7.68
CA ILE A 20 20.50 29.54 -6.71
C ILE A 20 19.40 29.07 -5.75
N VAL A 21 18.60 29.99 -5.21
CA VAL A 21 17.50 29.62 -4.31
C VAL A 21 16.46 28.77 -5.06
N GLY A 22 16.11 29.16 -6.28
CA GLY A 22 15.17 28.43 -7.14
C GLY A 22 15.64 27.01 -7.45
N SER A 23 16.92 26.82 -7.77
CA SER A 23 17.48 25.48 -8.04
C SER A 23 17.47 24.60 -6.79
N LEU A 24 17.82 25.13 -5.62
CA LEU A 24 17.78 24.39 -4.36
C LEU A 24 16.35 23.99 -3.98
N LEU A 25 15.37 24.86 -4.20
CA LEU A 25 13.96 24.52 -3.98
C LEU A 25 13.50 23.39 -4.90
N PHE A 26 13.85 23.46 -6.18
CA PHE A 26 13.52 22.41 -7.14
C PHE A 26 14.12 21.06 -6.76
N VAL A 27 15.42 21.02 -6.43
CA VAL A 27 16.10 19.80 -5.93
C VAL A 27 15.42 19.28 -4.65
N GLY A 28 15.05 20.17 -3.73
CA GLY A 28 14.33 19.78 -2.52
C GLY A 28 12.98 19.12 -2.79
N LEU A 29 12.24 19.59 -3.82
CA LEU A 29 10.99 18.98 -4.25
C LEU A 29 11.22 17.62 -4.92
N GLU A 30 12.22 17.49 -5.79
CA GLU A 30 12.58 16.22 -6.44
C GLU A 30 13.02 15.15 -5.43
N MET A 31 13.80 15.53 -4.40
CA MET A 31 14.22 14.60 -3.36
C MET A 31 13.03 14.11 -2.52
N ARG A 32 12.06 14.97 -2.21
CA ARG A 32 10.83 14.57 -1.51
C ARG A 32 10.02 13.56 -2.34
N GLN A 33 9.87 13.81 -3.64
CA GLN A 33 9.19 12.87 -4.53
C GLN A 33 9.94 11.54 -4.64
N THR A 34 11.25 11.57 -4.79
CA THR A 34 12.10 10.37 -4.86
C THR A 34 12.00 9.54 -3.58
N GLN A 35 12.10 10.17 -2.41
CA GLN A 35 11.94 9.49 -1.12
C GLN A 35 10.57 8.81 -1.01
N LYS A 36 9.52 9.50 -1.44
CA LYS A 36 8.15 8.98 -1.42
C LYS A 36 7.99 7.72 -2.29
N ILE A 37 8.54 7.75 -3.50
CA ILE A 37 8.54 6.58 -4.41
C ILE A 37 9.37 5.44 -3.82
N ALA A 38 10.51 5.74 -3.17
CA ALA A 38 11.35 4.73 -2.53
C ALA A 38 10.63 4.02 -1.38
N VAL A 39 9.92 4.76 -0.51
CA VAL A 39 9.12 4.18 0.59
C VAL A 39 8.00 3.30 0.04
N ALA A 40 7.30 3.76 -1.01
CA ALA A 40 6.30 2.96 -1.70
C ALA A 40 6.87 1.66 -2.28
N GLY A 41 8.03 1.73 -2.94
CA GLY A 41 8.73 0.56 -3.47
C GLY A 41 9.08 -0.45 -2.37
N GLN A 42 9.57 0.02 -1.23
CA GLN A 42 9.85 -0.85 -0.08
C GLN A 42 8.60 -1.56 0.44
N GLN A 43 7.45 -0.88 0.47
CA GLN A 43 6.19 -1.49 0.89
C GLN A 43 5.71 -2.56 -0.11
N GLN A 44 5.86 -2.29 -1.41
CA GLN A 44 5.57 -3.25 -2.47
C GLN A 44 6.47 -4.48 -2.37
N ASP A 45 7.77 -4.31 -2.11
CA ASP A 45 8.71 -5.43 -1.94
C ASP A 45 8.36 -6.29 -0.72
N ARG A 46 7.92 -5.68 0.38
CA ARG A 46 7.45 -6.41 1.57
C ARG A 46 6.18 -7.23 1.26
N SER A 47 5.23 -6.64 0.54
CA SER A 47 4.03 -7.35 0.09
C SER A 47 4.39 -8.53 -0.82
N ALA A 48 5.29 -8.32 -1.79
CA ALA A 48 5.77 -9.35 -2.69
C ALA A 48 6.48 -10.50 -1.95
N MET A 49 7.27 -10.20 -0.92
CA MET A 49 7.92 -11.20 -0.07
C MET A 49 6.89 -12.03 0.70
N GLY A 50 5.86 -11.39 1.29
CA GLY A 50 4.76 -12.08 1.95
C GLY A 50 3.98 -13.00 1.00
N ILE A 51 3.69 -12.53 -0.22
CA ILE A 51 3.05 -13.33 -1.27
C ILE A 51 3.93 -14.53 -1.67
N THR A 52 5.24 -14.32 -1.80
CA THR A 52 6.20 -15.39 -2.11
C THR A 52 6.23 -16.46 -1.02
N LEU A 53 6.18 -16.04 0.25
CA LEU A 53 6.05 -16.96 1.38
C LEU A 53 4.77 -17.81 1.27
N ILE A 54 3.62 -17.19 1.01
CA ILE A 54 2.35 -17.92 0.85
C ILE A 54 2.42 -18.90 -0.33
N LYS A 55 3.03 -18.52 -1.45
CA LYS A 55 3.22 -19.42 -2.60
C LYS A 55 4.04 -20.67 -2.21
N SER A 56 5.12 -20.49 -1.43
CA SER A 56 5.92 -21.63 -0.94
C SER A 56 5.12 -22.57 -0.02
N PHE A 57 4.21 -22.03 0.79
CA PHE A 57 3.28 -22.85 1.57
C PHE A 57 2.31 -23.62 0.67
N ASN A 58 1.78 -22.94 -0.35
CA ASN A 58 0.85 -23.52 -1.30
C ASN A 58 1.47 -24.67 -2.11
N GLU A 59 2.72 -24.52 -2.56
CA GLU A 59 3.48 -25.57 -3.26
C GLU A 59 3.65 -26.84 -2.42
N ARG A 60 3.66 -26.71 -1.09
CA ARG A 60 3.75 -27.83 -0.14
C ARG A 60 2.38 -28.37 0.28
N GLY A 61 1.29 -27.81 -0.24
CA GLY A 61 -0.07 -28.16 0.19
C GLY A 61 -0.33 -27.80 1.65
N VAL A 62 0.23 -26.69 2.12
CA VAL A 62 0.07 -26.20 3.50
C VAL A 62 -0.73 -24.90 3.49
N ASP A 63 -1.75 -24.80 4.36
CA ASP A 63 -2.49 -23.56 4.57
C ASP A 63 -1.67 -22.59 5.43
N PHE A 64 -1.34 -21.43 4.85
CA PHE A 64 -0.58 -20.37 5.51
C PHE A 64 -1.31 -19.86 6.76
N THR A 65 -2.63 -19.66 6.65
CA THR A 65 -3.45 -19.10 7.72
C THR A 65 -3.45 -20.00 8.95
N SER A 66 -3.64 -21.30 8.76
CA SER A 66 -3.65 -22.28 9.85
C SER A 66 -2.31 -22.30 10.59
N VAL A 67 -1.20 -22.35 9.85
CA VAL A 67 0.14 -22.48 10.46
C VAL A 67 0.63 -21.19 11.11
N LEU A 68 0.56 -20.06 10.40
CA LEU A 68 1.18 -18.80 10.85
C LEU A 68 0.18 -17.80 11.43
N GLY A 69 -1.08 -17.81 10.97
CA GLY A 69 -2.11 -16.87 11.41
C GLY A 69 -2.89 -17.35 12.65
N GLN A 70 -3.04 -18.67 12.81
CA GLN A 70 -3.87 -19.28 13.85
C GLN A 70 -3.13 -20.25 14.76
N ASN A 71 -1.89 -20.63 14.43
CA ASN A 71 -1.10 -21.65 15.13
C ASN A 71 -1.87 -22.99 15.30
N ASN A 72 -2.70 -23.34 14.32
CA ASN A 72 -3.51 -24.56 14.29
C ASN A 72 -2.91 -25.54 13.28
N HIS A 73 -2.14 -26.51 13.77
CA HIS A 73 -1.51 -27.53 12.94
C HIS A 73 -2.40 -28.77 12.70
N GLY A 74 -3.57 -28.83 13.33
CA GLY A 74 -4.47 -29.99 13.27
C GLY A 74 -5.61 -29.88 12.25
N LEU A 75 -5.77 -28.72 11.60
CA LEU A 75 -6.85 -28.49 10.65
C LEU A 75 -6.66 -29.33 9.38
N LYS A 76 -7.62 -30.20 9.09
CA LYS A 76 -7.63 -31.04 7.89
C LYS A 76 -8.38 -30.30 6.79
N LEU A 77 -7.65 -29.86 5.77
CA LEU A 77 -8.18 -29.17 4.60
C LEU A 77 -7.86 -29.98 3.34
N SER A 78 -8.78 -29.98 2.38
CA SER A 78 -8.54 -30.47 1.03
C SER A 78 -7.57 -29.53 0.29
N PRO A 79 -6.89 -30.03 -0.77
CA PRO A 79 -6.00 -29.20 -1.58
C PRO A 79 -6.67 -27.95 -2.18
N THR A 80 -7.95 -28.06 -2.54
CA THR A 80 -8.74 -26.94 -3.07
C THR A 80 -9.00 -25.89 -1.99
N GLU A 81 -9.33 -26.31 -0.76
CA GLU A 81 -9.54 -25.38 0.36
C GLU A 81 -8.24 -24.65 0.73
N ILE A 82 -7.11 -25.37 0.78
CA ILE A 82 -5.79 -24.78 1.02
C ILE A 82 -5.49 -23.71 -0.04
N THR A 83 -5.68 -24.06 -1.32
CA THR A 83 -5.41 -23.13 -2.44
C THR A 83 -6.31 -21.90 -2.36
N HIS A 84 -7.59 -22.08 -2.03
CA HIS A 84 -8.54 -20.98 -1.91
C HIS A 84 -8.18 -20.04 -0.76
N ARG A 85 -7.88 -20.57 0.43
CA ARG A 85 -7.48 -19.80 1.61
C ARG A 85 -6.16 -19.06 1.40
N ASN A 86 -5.14 -19.72 0.85
CA ASN A 86 -3.87 -19.09 0.48
C ASN A 86 -4.06 -18.00 -0.57
N GLY A 87 -4.93 -18.21 -1.57
CA GLY A 87 -5.28 -17.21 -2.57
C GLY A 87 -5.89 -15.95 -1.95
N VAL A 88 -6.80 -16.10 -0.98
CA VAL A 88 -7.38 -14.96 -0.26
C VAL A 88 -6.35 -14.26 0.63
N GLN A 89 -5.40 -14.97 1.24
CA GLN A 89 -4.27 -14.32 1.93
C GLN A 89 -3.43 -13.44 0.99
N ILE A 90 -3.15 -13.92 -0.24
CA ILE A 90 -2.46 -13.12 -1.26
C ILE A 90 -3.29 -11.89 -1.62
N ALA A 91 -4.60 -12.04 -1.80
CA ALA A 91 -5.50 -10.92 -2.08
C ALA A 91 -5.46 -9.86 -0.97
N TRP A 92 -5.36 -10.27 0.30
CA TRP A 92 -5.23 -9.33 1.41
C TRP A 92 -3.86 -8.62 1.47
N PHE A 93 -2.75 -9.31 1.15
CA PHE A 93 -1.43 -8.66 1.00
C PHE A 93 -1.45 -7.60 -0.12
N LEU A 94 -2.14 -7.89 -1.22
CA LEU A 94 -2.31 -6.94 -2.32
C LEU A 94 -3.20 -5.77 -1.91
N ALA A 95 -4.33 -6.04 -1.22
CA ALA A 95 -5.26 -5.01 -0.76
C ALA A 95 -4.61 -4.02 0.20
N GLU A 96 -3.80 -4.52 1.14
CA GLU A 96 -3.04 -3.70 2.07
C GLU A 96 -2.01 -2.84 1.32
N ASN A 97 -1.26 -3.42 0.37
CA ASN A 97 -0.33 -2.66 -0.46
C ASN A 97 -1.04 -1.59 -1.31
N ASP A 98 -2.19 -1.93 -1.92
CA ASP A 98 -3.00 -1.00 -2.71
C ASP A 98 -3.46 0.19 -1.85
N TYR A 99 -3.87 -0.06 -0.60
CA TYR A 99 -4.17 1.00 0.37
C TYR A 99 -2.97 1.91 0.64
N TYR A 100 -1.79 1.35 0.92
CA TYR A 100 -0.58 2.14 1.14
C TYR A 100 -0.20 2.99 -0.08
N GLN A 101 -0.32 2.45 -1.29
CA GLN A 101 -0.06 3.18 -2.53
C GLN A 101 -1.05 4.34 -2.73
N TYR A 102 -2.33 4.13 -2.37
CA TYR A 102 -3.35 5.17 -2.41
C TYR A 102 -3.12 6.27 -1.37
N GLU A 103 -2.78 5.92 -0.13
CA GLU A 103 -2.44 6.89 0.93
C GLU A 103 -1.23 7.75 0.56
N LEU A 104 -0.25 7.15 -0.12
CA LEU A 104 0.88 7.87 -0.70
C LEU A 104 0.48 8.63 -1.98
N GLY A 105 -0.78 8.68 -2.41
CA GLY A 105 -1.17 9.40 -3.63
C GLY A 105 -0.46 8.92 -4.89
N LEU A 106 0.00 7.66 -4.89
CA LEU A 106 0.59 6.97 -6.05
C LEU A 106 -0.46 6.13 -6.80
N MET A 107 -1.70 6.11 -6.30
CA MET A 107 -2.86 5.51 -6.95
C MET A 107 -3.97 6.55 -7.05
N ASP A 108 -4.55 6.71 -8.24
CA ASP A 108 -5.66 7.63 -8.44
C ASP A 108 -6.97 7.09 -7.83
N GLN A 109 -7.91 8.00 -7.56
CA GLN A 109 -9.19 7.67 -6.93
C GLN A 109 -10.01 6.63 -7.72
N LYS A 110 -9.99 6.68 -9.06
CA LYS A 110 -10.80 5.78 -9.88
C LYS A 110 -10.25 4.36 -9.77
N THR A 111 -8.93 4.20 -9.83
CA THR A 111 -8.26 2.91 -9.61
C THR A 111 -8.53 2.40 -8.19
N TRP A 112 -8.39 3.26 -7.18
CA TRP A 112 -8.66 2.89 -5.79
C TRP A 112 -10.10 2.41 -5.57
N ASN A 113 -11.09 3.12 -6.13
CA ASN A 113 -12.50 2.71 -6.06
C ASN A 113 -12.74 1.33 -6.68
N ALA A 114 -12.04 0.99 -7.77
CA ALA A 114 -12.12 -0.34 -8.37
C ALA A 114 -11.52 -1.40 -7.43
N LYS A 115 -10.39 -1.11 -6.76
CA LYS A 115 -9.80 -2.01 -5.76
C LYS A 115 -10.71 -2.22 -4.57
N LEU A 116 -11.35 -1.17 -4.05
CA LEU A 116 -12.33 -1.27 -2.96
C LEU A 116 -13.45 -2.29 -3.25
N ASN A 117 -13.90 -2.42 -4.50
CA ASN A 117 -14.90 -3.43 -4.87
C ASN A 117 -14.37 -4.86 -4.68
N ALA A 118 -13.12 -5.12 -5.05
CA ALA A 118 -12.48 -6.42 -4.84
C ALA A 118 -12.27 -6.71 -3.35
N ILE A 119 -11.79 -5.72 -2.58
CA ILE A 119 -11.61 -5.86 -1.14
C ILE A 119 -12.95 -6.14 -0.45
N LYS A 120 -14.01 -5.42 -0.84
CA LYS A 120 -15.38 -5.63 -0.34
C LYS A 120 -15.93 -7.01 -0.70
N PHE A 121 -15.62 -7.52 -1.89
CA PHE A 121 -15.98 -8.89 -2.30
C PHE A 121 -15.30 -9.92 -1.40
N HIS A 122 -13.99 -9.80 -1.18
CA HIS A 122 -13.26 -10.72 -0.29
C HIS A 122 -13.69 -10.62 1.18
N HIS A 123 -13.92 -9.41 1.69
CA HIS A 123 -14.43 -9.19 3.05
C HIS A 123 -15.76 -9.90 3.31
N ASN A 124 -16.65 -9.91 2.30
CA ASN A 124 -17.98 -10.50 2.38
C ASN A 124 -18.03 -11.97 1.97
N ASN A 125 -16.89 -12.64 1.83
CA ASN A 125 -16.84 -14.08 1.66
C ASN A 125 -16.85 -14.75 3.04
N CYS A 126 -18.03 -15.20 3.47
CA CYS A 126 -18.25 -15.67 4.84
C CYS A 126 -17.55 -17.00 5.14
N ASP A 127 -17.37 -17.86 4.14
CA ASP A 127 -16.65 -19.14 4.29
C ASP A 127 -15.16 -18.94 4.60
N LEU A 128 -14.62 -17.75 4.29
CA LEU A 128 -13.22 -17.38 4.50
C LEU A 128 -13.04 -16.25 5.51
N ARG A 129 -14.05 -16.02 6.35
CA ARG A 129 -14.02 -14.93 7.34
C ARG A 129 -12.86 -15.09 8.32
N ASP A 130 -12.54 -16.33 8.69
CA ASP A 130 -11.44 -16.65 9.59
C ASP A 130 -10.06 -16.27 9.02
N VAL A 131 -9.90 -16.32 7.69
CA VAL A 131 -8.70 -15.81 6.99
C VAL A 131 -8.55 -14.31 7.18
N TYR A 132 -9.64 -13.55 7.00
CA TYR A 132 -9.64 -12.11 7.28
C TYR A 132 -9.36 -11.82 8.76
N THR A 133 -10.08 -12.46 9.68
CA THR A 133 -9.92 -12.24 11.13
C THR A 133 -8.50 -12.55 11.60
N SER A 134 -7.87 -13.61 11.07
CA SER A 134 -6.47 -13.93 11.40
C SER A 134 -5.50 -12.81 11.01
N ARG A 135 -5.83 -12.04 9.97
CA ARG A 135 -4.97 -11.01 9.40
C ARG A 135 -5.30 -9.60 9.89
N GLU A 136 -6.55 -9.32 10.22
CA GLU A 136 -7.04 -8.00 10.62
C GLU A 136 -6.21 -7.38 11.74
N GLN A 137 -5.76 -8.19 12.70
CA GLN A 137 -4.91 -7.75 13.82
C GLN A 137 -3.57 -7.13 13.38
N PHE A 138 -3.09 -7.43 12.18
CA PHE A 138 -1.84 -6.92 11.63
C PHE A 138 -2.03 -5.74 10.68
N PHE A 139 -3.27 -5.40 10.33
CA PHE A 139 -3.55 -4.25 9.47
C PHE A 139 -3.36 -2.93 10.20
N SER A 140 -2.88 -1.93 9.45
CA SER A 140 -2.86 -0.54 9.91
C SER A 140 -4.26 -0.04 10.28
N ASP A 141 -4.33 0.88 11.23
CA ASP A 141 -5.62 1.44 11.69
C ASP A 141 -6.40 2.09 10.56
N GLY A 142 -5.75 2.87 9.70
CA GLY A 142 -6.42 3.51 8.57
C GLY A 142 -7.02 2.50 7.58
N PHE A 143 -6.34 1.38 7.31
CA PHE A 143 -6.91 0.35 6.45
C PHE A 143 -8.11 -0.34 7.10
N LYS A 144 -8.06 -0.63 8.41
CA LYS A 144 -9.19 -1.18 9.15
C LYS A 144 -10.40 -0.26 9.13
N GLU A 145 -10.21 1.05 9.29
CA GLU A 145 -11.31 2.03 9.22
C GLU A 145 -12.00 2.00 7.85
N ILE A 146 -11.25 1.84 6.76
CA ILE A 146 -11.86 1.67 5.43
C ILE A 146 -12.71 0.40 5.37
N ILE A 147 -12.18 -0.73 5.83
CA ILE A 147 -12.91 -2.01 5.80
C ILE A 147 -14.21 -1.95 6.63
N LYS A 148 -14.18 -1.26 7.78
CA LYS A 148 -15.37 -1.07 8.65
C LYS A 148 -16.51 -0.32 7.95
N THR A 149 -16.23 0.46 6.90
CA THR A 149 -17.28 1.13 6.10
C THR A 149 -18.05 0.17 5.19
N PHE A 150 -17.52 -1.04 4.96
CA PHE A 150 -18.18 -2.01 4.10
C PHE A 150 -19.40 -2.63 4.81
N PRO A 151 -20.48 -2.94 4.07
CA PRO A 151 -21.54 -3.77 4.63
C PRO A 151 -20.95 -5.13 5.02
N ASP A 152 -21.33 -5.61 6.19
CA ASP A 152 -20.96 -6.92 6.71
C ASP A 152 -22.11 -7.91 6.46
N LYS A 153 -21.93 -8.77 5.45
CA LYS A 153 -22.92 -9.79 5.05
C LYS A 153 -22.78 -11.12 5.80
N CYS A 154 -21.79 -11.23 6.68
CA CYS A 154 -21.45 -12.48 7.37
C CYS A 154 -21.90 -12.50 8.83
N LYS A 155 -22.80 -11.58 9.19
CA LYS A 155 -23.49 -11.50 10.48
C LYS A 155 -24.67 -12.45 10.56
#